data_AF-Q54FS8-F1
#
_entry.id   AF-Q54FS8-F1
#
_cell.length_a   1.000
_cell.length_b   1.000
_cell.length_c   1.000
_cell.angle_alpha   90.00
_cell.angle_beta   90.00
_cell.angle_gamma   90.00
#
_symmetry.space_group_name_H-M   'P 1'
#
loop_
_entity.id
_entity.type
_entity.pdbx_description
1 polymer ?
#
loop_
_entity_poly.entity_id
_entity_poly.type
_entity_poly.pdbx_seq_one_letter_code
_entity_poly.pdbx_strand_id
1 'polypeptide(L)'
;MNNDLILDNNNNNKKCTLHRNKILELLCLDLFFQDGQHHGHKTNCMDSKATSDILKMVNLFKNDIIPKLKEIVENNKQIINESDNIYNEIKQQYEINKNLVIDEFNKFHKILQIIQLDILKQLETTFDENTLVNTIINSSIKNNDSYGITMESMSNEIDNLKHTHLQYCDENQIYNWLENEEIYQLIKKYQQSSLIVNNKNYIGSLNILKEYNNQSILFNN
;
A
#
# COMPACT_ATOMS: atom_id res chain seq x y z
N MET A 1 -74.02 -8.07 4.34
CA MET A 1 -74.32 -9.39 3.73
C MET A 1 -74.14 -10.44 4.81
N ASN A 2 -75.26 -11.02 5.26
CA ASN A 2 -75.28 -12.13 6.23
C ASN A 2 -74.69 -13.37 5.54
N ASN A 3 -73.47 -13.74 5.91
CA ASN A 3 -72.98 -15.09 5.61
C ASN A 3 -73.59 -16.00 6.67
N ASP A 4 -74.81 -16.47 6.40
CA ASP A 4 -75.35 -17.65 7.04
C ASP A 4 -74.31 -18.76 6.85
N LEU A 5 -73.76 -19.24 7.97
CA LEU A 5 -72.97 -20.46 8.01
C LEU A 5 -73.87 -21.57 7.48
N ILE A 6 -73.67 -21.93 6.20
CA ILE A 6 -74.23 -23.16 5.62
C ILE A 6 -73.60 -24.30 6.42
N LEU A 7 -74.31 -24.74 7.45
CA LEU A 7 -74.05 -25.98 8.16
C LEU A 7 -74.37 -27.10 7.19
N ASP A 8 -73.33 -27.61 6.56
CA ASP A 8 -73.36 -28.78 5.68
C ASP A 8 -74.07 -29.92 6.43
N ASN A 9 -75.29 -30.26 5.99
CA ASN A 9 -76.24 -31.12 6.73
C ASN A 9 -75.90 -32.61 6.59
N ASN A 10 -74.61 -32.94 6.58
CA ASN A 10 -74.12 -34.31 6.61
C ASN A 10 -74.23 -34.83 8.05
N ASN A 11 -75.22 -35.68 8.32
CA ASN A 11 -75.48 -36.30 9.62
C ASN A 11 -74.27 -37.05 10.23
N ASN A 12 -73.23 -37.34 9.43
CA ASN A 12 -71.99 -37.92 9.92
C ASN A 12 -71.10 -36.91 10.67
N ASN A 13 -71.24 -35.60 10.42
CA ASN A 13 -70.37 -34.56 11.00
C ASN A 13 -70.71 -34.23 12.47
N LYS A 14 -71.85 -34.71 12.96
CA LYS A 14 -72.27 -34.55 14.37
C LYS A 14 -71.92 -35.76 15.24
N LYS A 15 -71.26 -36.80 14.70
CA LYS A 15 -70.93 -38.00 15.48
C LYS A 15 -69.60 -37.83 16.21
N CYS A 16 -69.49 -38.42 17.40
CA CYS A 16 -68.23 -38.49 18.11
C CYS A 16 -67.25 -39.39 17.35
N THR A 17 -66.02 -38.91 17.10
CA THR A 17 -64.96 -39.68 16.43
C THR A 17 -64.65 -41.00 17.15
N LEU A 18 -64.70 -40.99 18.48
CA LEU A 18 -64.47 -42.16 19.33
C LEU A 18 -65.73 -43.03 19.51
N HIS A 19 -66.90 -42.41 19.66
CA HIS A 19 -68.17 -43.10 19.84
C HIS A 19 -69.08 -42.89 18.63
N ARG A 20 -68.84 -43.65 17.56
CA ARG A 20 -69.52 -43.47 16.24
C ARG A 20 -71.05 -43.57 16.29
N ASN A 21 -71.61 -44.18 17.34
CA ASN A 21 -73.05 -44.32 17.57
C ASN A 21 -73.63 -43.19 18.44
N LYS A 22 -72.83 -42.20 18.84
CA LYS A 22 -73.22 -41.08 19.69
C LYS A 22 -73.10 -39.76 18.93
N ILE A 23 -74.11 -38.92 19.06
CA ILE A 23 -74.11 -37.55 18.57
C ILE A 23 -73.35 -36.67 19.58
N LEU A 24 -72.59 -35.71 19.10
CA LEU A 24 -71.94 -34.67 19.89
C LEU A 24 -73.02 -33.71 20.40
N GLU A 25 -73.26 -33.74 21.70
CA GLU A 25 -74.25 -32.89 22.38
C GLU A 25 -73.61 -31.88 23.33
N LEU A 26 -72.33 -32.06 23.66
CA LEU A 26 -71.60 -31.26 24.64
C LEU A 26 -70.36 -30.64 24.01
N LEU A 27 -70.16 -29.35 24.27
CA LEU A 27 -68.96 -28.60 23.95
C LEU A 27 -68.09 -28.46 25.20
N CYS A 28 -66.83 -28.89 25.12
CA CYS A 28 -65.82 -28.68 26.14
C CYS A 28 -64.90 -27.54 25.70
N LEU A 29 -64.93 -26.40 26.40
CA LEU A 29 -64.11 -25.23 26.05
C LEU A 29 -62.69 -25.31 26.62
N ASP A 30 -62.48 -26.15 27.63
CA ASP A 30 -61.20 -26.30 28.33
C ASP A 30 -60.19 -27.21 27.60
N LEU A 31 -60.39 -27.49 26.30
CA LEU A 31 -59.57 -28.44 25.56
C LEU A 31 -58.18 -27.88 25.22
N PHE A 32 -57.25 -28.03 26.15
CA PHE A 32 -55.85 -28.30 25.83
C PHE A 32 -55.70 -29.81 25.56
N PHE A 33 -55.03 -30.16 24.46
CA PHE A 33 -54.89 -31.49 23.87
C PHE A 33 -54.34 -32.59 24.82
N GLN A 34 -55.16 -33.16 25.70
CA GLN A 34 -54.81 -34.37 26.45
C GLN A 34 -55.92 -35.43 26.42
N ASP A 35 -55.60 -36.54 25.76
CA ASP A 35 -56.10 -37.92 25.90
C ASP A 35 -57.61 -38.22 25.91
N GLY A 36 -58.43 -37.32 25.36
CA GLY A 36 -59.86 -37.58 25.17
C GLY A 36 -60.64 -37.70 26.48
N GLN A 37 -60.05 -37.27 27.61
CA GLN A 37 -60.69 -37.26 28.91
C GLN A 37 -61.31 -35.88 29.14
N HIS A 38 -62.64 -35.83 29.21
CA HIS A 38 -63.40 -34.62 29.59
C HIS A 38 -63.81 -34.63 31.06
N HIS A 39 -63.24 -35.52 31.88
CA HIS A 39 -63.60 -35.65 33.30
C HIS A 39 -63.24 -34.38 34.06
N GLY A 40 -64.23 -33.77 34.71
CA GLY A 40 -64.06 -32.54 35.48
C GLY A 40 -64.00 -31.26 34.63
N HIS A 41 -63.99 -31.36 33.30
CA HIS A 41 -64.03 -30.18 32.43
C HIS A 41 -65.42 -29.57 32.43
N LYS A 42 -65.49 -28.23 32.32
CA LYS A 42 -66.78 -27.57 32.15
C LYS A 42 -67.28 -27.85 30.74
N THR A 43 -68.47 -28.45 30.65
CA THR A 43 -69.15 -28.70 29.38
C THR A 43 -70.37 -27.80 29.29
N ASN A 44 -70.58 -27.23 28.11
CA ASN A 44 -71.82 -26.56 27.76
C ASN A 44 -72.60 -27.48 26.83
N CYS A 45 -73.89 -27.68 27.10
CA CYS A 45 -74.78 -28.31 26.12
C CYS A 45 -74.72 -27.50 24.82
N MET A 46 -74.65 -28.18 23.67
CA MET A 46 -74.67 -27.56 22.33
C MET A 46 -76.03 -26.90 21.99
N ASP A 47 -76.83 -26.62 23.01
CA ASP A 47 -78.04 -25.82 22.95
C ASP A 47 -77.73 -24.33 22.66
N SER A 48 -78.78 -23.51 22.70
CA SER A 48 -78.68 -22.07 22.41
C SER A 48 -77.59 -21.33 23.20
N LYS A 49 -77.21 -21.80 24.41
CA LYS A 49 -76.20 -21.14 25.24
C LYS A 49 -74.79 -21.39 24.74
N ALA A 50 -74.42 -22.63 24.40
CA ALA A 50 -73.12 -22.90 23.75
C ALA A 50 -73.03 -22.24 22.37
N THR A 51 -74.16 -22.12 21.66
CA THR A 51 -74.20 -21.42 20.38
C THR A 51 -73.76 -19.95 20.54
N SER A 52 -74.18 -19.27 21.61
CA SER A 52 -73.76 -17.90 21.92
C SER A 52 -72.27 -17.80 22.22
N ASP A 53 -71.72 -18.70 23.02
CA ASP A 53 -70.29 -18.69 23.37
C ASP A 53 -69.40 -19.03 22.17
N ILE A 54 -69.77 -20.04 21.35
CA ILE A 54 -69.10 -20.33 20.08
C ILE A 54 -69.13 -19.12 19.16
N LEU A 55 -70.30 -18.47 19.02
CA LEU A 55 -70.44 -17.29 18.17
C LEU A 55 -69.54 -16.15 18.64
N LYS A 56 -69.40 -15.93 19.96
CA LYS A 56 -68.44 -14.97 20.51
C LYS A 56 -67.00 -15.32 20.16
N MET A 57 -66.59 -16.59 20.29
CA MET A 57 -65.24 -17.03 19.91
C MET A 57 -64.97 -16.86 18.41
N VAL A 58 -65.92 -17.26 17.56
CA VAL A 58 -65.81 -17.06 16.10
C VAL A 58 -65.72 -15.58 15.78
N ASN A 59 -66.53 -14.74 16.42
CA ASN A 59 -66.48 -13.29 16.23
C ASN A 59 -65.17 -12.67 16.75
N LEU A 60 -64.63 -13.12 17.88
CA LEU A 60 -63.32 -12.68 18.39
C LEU A 60 -62.22 -13.07 17.40
N PHE A 61 -62.20 -14.32 16.94
CA PHE A 61 -61.22 -14.77 15.97
C PHE A 61 -61.33 -13.98 14.66
N LYS A 62 -62.55 -13.85 14.12
CA LYS A 62 -62.81 -13.20 12.83
C LYS A 62 -62.57 -11.68 12.85
N ASN A 63 -63.01 -11.00 13.90
CA ASN A 63 -63.08 -9.54 13.94
C ASN A 63 -61.91 -8.91 14.73
N ASP A 64 -61.20 -9.68 15.56
CA ASP A 64 -60.04 -9.17 16.31
C ASP A 64 -58.74 -9.87 15.89
N ILE A 65 -58.68 -11.20 15.98
CA ILE A 65 -57.43 -11.94 15.72
C ILE A 65 -57.02 -11.88 14.24
N ILE A 66 -57.93 -12.14 13.29
CA ILE A 66 -57.61 -12.10 11.85
C ILE A 66 -57.11 -10.71 11.41
N PRO A 67 -57.79 -9.59 11.73
CA PRO A 67 -57.28 -8.25 11.41
C PRO A 67 -55.89 -7.97 11.98
N LYS A 68 -55.64 -8.29 13.26
CA LYS A 68 -54.31 -8.14 13.89
C LYS A 68 -53.23 -8.96 13.18
N LEU A 69 -53.54 -10.20 12.79
CA LEU A 69 -52.58 -11.02 12.02
C LEU A 69 -52.28 -10.42 10.65
N LYS A 70 -53.29 -9.86 9.96
CA LYS A 70 -53.07 -9.15 8.68
C LYS A 70 -52.19 -7.92 8.86
N GLU A 71 -52.46 -7.12 9.90
CA GLU A 71 -51.65 -5.94 10.25
C GLU A 71 -50.19 -6.33 10.52
N ILE A 72 -49.95 -7.37 11.34
CA ILE A 72 -48.60 -7.88 11.60
C ILE A 72 -47.89 -8.30 10.31
N VAL A 73 -48.60 -9.01 9.41
CA VAL A 73 -48.03 -9.44 8.12
C VAL A 73 -47.64 -8.24 7.25
N GLU A 74 -48.48 -7.22 7.15
CA GLU A 74 -48.17 -6.02 6.37
C GLU A 74 -47.03 -5.19 7.01
N ASN A 75 -47.02 -5.04 8.33
CA ASN A 75 -45.93 -4.38 9.04
C ASN A 75 -44.60 -5.13 8.84
N ASN A 76 -44.60 -6.46 8.92
CA ASN A 76 -43.40 -7.25 8.68
C ASN A 76 -42.86 -7.07 7.25
N LYS A 77 -43.74 -6.97 6.23
CA LYS A 77 -43.31 -6.68 4.85
C LYS A 77 -42.65 -5.30 4.74
N GLN A 78 -43.19 -4.29 5.40
CA GLN A 78 -42.59 -2.95 5.43
C GLN A 78 -41.22 -2.97 6.09
N ILE A 79 -41.09 -3.61 7.26
CA ILE A 79 -39.82 -3.73 7.98
C ILE A 79 -38.76 -4.45 7.14
N ILE A 80 -39.13 -5.54 6.44
CA ILE A 80 -38.20 -6.26 5.56
C ILE A 80 -37.71 -5.34 4.42
N ASN A 81 -38.62 -4.62 3.77
CA ASN A 81 -38.25 -3.71 2.68
C ASN A 81 -37.34 -2.57 3.16
N GLU A 82 -37.64 -1.98 4.32
CA GLU A 82 -36.80 -0.93 4.92
C GLU A 82 -35.41 -1.48 5.32
N SER A 83 -35.37 -2.67 5.91
CA SER A 83 -34.13 -3.37 6.26
C SER A 83 -33.26 -3.65 5.03
N ASP A 84 -33.86 -4.14 3.94
CA ASP A 84 -33.14 -4.41 2.69
C ASP A 84 -32.57 -3.14 2.06
N ASN A 85 -33.34 -2.03 2.09
CA ASN A 85 -32.87 -0.73 1.62
C ASN A 85 -31.66 -0.23 2.43
N ILE A 86 -31.75 -0.25 3.77
CA ILE A 86 -30.66 0.15 4.66
C ILE A 86 -29.41 -0.71 4.41
N TYR A 87 -29.58 -2.03 4.31
CA TYR A 87 -28.47 -2.94 4.04
C TYR A 87 -27.78 -2.63 2.70
N ASN A 88 -28.56 -2.36 1.65
CA ASN A 88 -28.03 -2.03 0.33
C ASN A 88 -27.27 -0.69 0.34
N GLU A 89 -27.75 0.32 1.06
CA GLU A 89 -27.03 1.58 1.25
C GLU A 89 -25.70 1.39 1.96
N ILE A 90 -25.68 0.62 3.07
CA ILE A 90 -24.45 0.30 3.80
C ILE A 90 -23.46 -0.43 2.89
N LYS A 91 -23.93 -1.39 2.10
CA LYS A 91 -23.10 -2.15 1.16
C LYS A 91 -22.48 -1.25 0.08
N GLN A 92 -23.26 -0.31 -0.48
CA GLN A 92 -22.75 0.66 -1.45
C GLN A 92 -21.71 1.59 -0.83
N GLN A 93 -21.97 2.11 0.38
CA GLN A 93 -21.03 2.96 1.09
C GLN A 93 -19.71 2.23 1.40
N TYR A 94 -19.79 0.95 1.79
CA TYR A 94 -18.59 0.13 2.00
C TYR A 94 -17.72 0.06 0.74
N GLU A 95 -18.29 -0.26 -0.42
CA GLU A 95 -17.53 -0.34 -1.68
C GLU A 95 -16.96 1.02 -2.10
N ILE A 96 -17.71 2.11 -1.93
CA ILE A 96 -17.23 3.48 -2.19
C ILE A 96 -16.04 3.79 -1.28
N ASN A 97 -16.17 3.58 0.03
CA ASN A 97 -15.12 3.87 1.00
C ASN A 97 -13.87 3.02 0.76
N LYS A 98 -14.04 1.74 0.43
CA LYS A 98 -12.94 0.84 0.08
C LYS A 98 -12.14 1.36 -1.12
N ASN A 99 -12.83 1.77 -2.19
CA ASN A 99 -12.17 2.33 -3.37
C ASN A 99 -11.48 3.67 -3.06
N LEU A 100 -12.12 4.55 -2.29
CA LEU A 100 -11.51 5.81 -1.85
C LEU A 100 -10.21 5.59 -1.07
N VAL A 101 -10.19 4.65 -0.13
CA VAL A 101 -8.97 4.32 0.62
C VAL A 101 -7.87 3.81 -0.32
N ILE A 102 -8.19 2.90 -1.23
CA ILE A 102 -7.22 2.38 -2.21
C ILE A 102 -6.64 3.53 -3.06
N ASP A 103 -7.50 4.43 -3.54
CA ASP A 103 -7.09 5.54 -4.40
C ASP A 103 -6.21 6.56 -3.66
N GLU A 104 -6.54 6.91 -2.41
CA GLU A 104 -5.71 7.80 -1.59
C GLU A 104 -4.35 7.18 -1.27
N PHE A 105 -4.30 5.89 -0.91
CA PHE A 105 -3.03 5.19 -0.68
C PHE A 105 -2.17 5.11 -1.95
N ASN A 106 -2.78 4.91 -3.12
CA ASN A 106 -2.06 4.92 -4.39
C ASN A 106 -1.41 6.29 -4.68
N LYS A 107 -1.99 7.41 -4.24
CA LYS A 107 -1.36 8.73 -4.36
C LYS A 107 -0.11 8.83 -3.50
N PHE A 108 -0.15 8.36 -2.25
CA PHE A 108 1.04 8.32 -1.38
C PHE A 108 2.16 7.47 -1.98
N HIS A 109 1.85 6.29 -2.53
CA HIS A 109 2.84 5.44 -3.18
C HIS A 109 3.52 6.15 -4.36
N LYS A 110 2.76 6.88 -5.19
CA LYS A 110 3.33 7.68 -6.29
C LYS A 110 4.27 8.77 -5.78
N ILE A 111 3.89 9.47 -4.71
CA ILE A 111 4.75 10.51 -4.09
C ILE A 111 6.05 9.87 -3.56
N LEU A 112 5.96 8.73 -2.87
CA LEU A 112 7.13 8.01 -2.37
C LEU A 112 8.06 7.58 -3.51
N GLN A 113 7.50 7.09 -4.63
CA GLN A 113 8.28 6.75 -5.83
C GLN A 113 8.99 7.96 -6.42
N ILE A 114 8.33 9.12 -6.48
CA ILE A 114 8.94 10.37 -6.96
C ILE A 114 10.10 10.78 -6.05
N ILE A 115 9.90 10.77 -4.72
CA ILE A 115 10.95 11.10 -3.74
C ILE A 115 12.13 10.12 -3.87
N GLN A 116 11.85 8.82 -4.00
CA GLN A 116 12.89 7.81 -4.20
C GLN A 116 13.72 8.09 -5.47
N LEU A 117 13.06 8.36 -6.59
CA LEU A 117 13.74 8.66 -7.85
C LEU A 117 14.56 9.95 -7.77
N ASP A 118 14.05 10.99 -7.10
CA ASP A 118 14.76 12.25 -6.93
C ASP A 118 16.03 12.06 -6.08
N ILE A 119 15.92 11.34 -4.96
CA ILE A 119 17.07 10.99 -4.12
C ILE A 119 18.13 10.20 -4.91
N LEU A 120 17.72 9.20 -5.69
CA LEU A 120 18.64 8.41 -6.51
C LEU A 120 19.35 9.29 -7.55
N LYS A 121 18.62 10.22 -8.19
CA LYS A 121 19.20 11.15 -9.17
C LYS A 121 20.21 12.12 -8.54
N GLN A 122 19.95 12.59 -7.31
CA GLN A 122 20.90 13.43 -6.57
C GLN A 122 22.19 12.66 -6.23
N LEU A 123 22.07 11.40 -5.82
CA LEU A 123 23.22 10.52 -5.57
C LEU A 123 24.02 10.27 -6.85
N GLU A 124 23.34 9.98 -7.96
CA GLU A 124 23.97 9.78 -9.28
C GLU A 124 24.72 11.03 -9.72
N THR A 125 24.09 12.21 -9.63
CA THR A 125 24.71 13.50 -9.98
C THR A 125 25.96 13.76 -9.14
N THR A 126 25.89 13.54 -7.83
CA THR A 126 27.05 13.72 -6.92
C THR A 126 28.18 12.73 -7.25
N PHE A 127 27.83 11.50 -7.63
CA PHE A 127 28.81 10.50 -8.03
C PHE A 127 29.50 10.86 -9.35
N ASP A 128 28.75 11.38 -10.33
CA ASP A 128 29.30 11.84 -11.61
C ASP A 128 30.24 13.04 -11.41
N GLU A 129 29.86 14.01 -10.57
CA GLU A 129 30.71 15.14 -10.18
C GLU A 129 32.01 14.66 -9.52
N ASN A 130 31.92 13.75 -8.55
CA ASN A 130 33.10 13.16 -7.91
C ASN A 130 33.97 12.36 -8.89
N THR A 131 33.37 11.68 -9.88
CA THR A 131 34.08 10.95 -10.93
C THR A 131 34.85 11.90 -11.84
N LEU A 132 34.27 13.06 -12.17
CA LEU A 132 34.94 14.12 -12.91
C LEU A 132 36.14 14.68 -12.14
N VAL A 133 35.95 15.04 -10.86
CA VAL A 133 37.01 15.50 -9.95
C VAL A 133 38.15 14.48 -9.91
N ASN A 134 37.83 13.20 -9.72
CA ASN A 134 38.79 12.11 -9.70
C ASN A 134 39.58 11.98 -11.02
N THR A 135 38.91 12.13 -12.16
CA THR A 135 39.53 12.07 -13.47
C THR A 135 40.49 13.24 -13.71
N ILE A 136 40.11 14.47 -13.30
CA ILE A 136 40.96 15.66 -13.38
C ILE A 136 42.22 15.49 -12.52
N ILE A 137 42.07 15.01 -11.29
CA ILE A 137 43.20 14.77 -10.39
C ILE A 137 44.12 13.68 -10.96
N ASN A 138 43.56 12.53 -11.37
CA ASN A 138 44.35 11.40 -11.90
C ASN A 138 45.10 11.77 -13.18
N SER A 139 44.48 12.50 -14.10
CA SER A 139 45.14 12.97 -15.32
C SER A 139 46.26 13.97 -15.01
N SER A 140 46.03 14.91 -14.08
CA SER A 140 47.03 15.87 -13.64
C SER A 140 48.24 15.21 -12.98
N ILE A 141 48.01 14.21 -12.11
CA ILE A 141 49.08 13.45 -11.45
C ILE A 141 49.85 12.59 -12.46
N LYS A 142 49.17 11.80 -13.30
CA LYS A 142 49.84 10.96 -14.31
C LYS A 142 50.72 11.77 -15.26
N ASN A 143 50.26 12.96 -15.65
CA ASN A 143 51.07 13.87 -16.45
C ASN A 143 52.32 14.29 -15.66
N ASN A 144 52.18 14.72 -14.40
CA ASN A 144 53.33 15.09 -13.56
C ASN A 144 54.30 13.92 -13.30
N ASP A 145 53.79 12.70 -13.04
CA ASP A 145 54.62 11.51 -12.80
C ASP A 145 55.44 11.13 -14.03
N SER A 146 54.84 11.23 -15.23
CA SER A 146 55.56 10.98 -16.48
C SER A 146 56.77 11.91 -16.63
N TYR A 147 56.63 13.16 -16.20
CA TYR A 147 57.74 14.10 -16.16
C TYR A 147 58.71 13.83 -15.01
N GLY A 148 58.22 13.41 -13.84
CA GLY A 148 59.04 13.01 -12.69
C GLY A 148 60.01 11.88 -13.03
N ILE A 149 59.52 10.83 -13.70
CA ILE A 149 60.33 9.71 -14.19
C ILE A 149 61.40 10.21 -15.17
N THR A 150 61.02 11.15 -16.04
CA THR A 150 61.96 11.77 -16.98
C THR A 150 63.07 12.54 -16.23
N MET A 151 62.73 13.25 -15.15
CA MET A 151 63.68 13.98 -14.30
C MET A 151 64.64 13.05 -13.54
N GLU A 152 64.16 11.95 -12.98
CA GLU A 152 65.01 10.99 -12.25
C GLU A 152 66.04 10.35 -13.19
N SER A 153 65.62 9.97 -14.40
CA SER A 153 66.53 9.50 -15.46
C SER A 153 67.59 10.54 -15.80
N MET A 154 67.23 11.82 -15.85
CA MET A 154 68.19 12.91 -16.11
C MET A 154 69.20 13.08 -14.99
N SER A 155 68.78 12.95 -13.73
CA SER A 155 69.71 13.07 -12.59
C SER A 155 70.84 12.06 -12.74
N ASN A 156 70.48 10.81 -13.09
CA ASN A 156 71.45 9.76 -13.35
C ASN A 156 72.37 10.08 -14.55
N GLU A 157 71.83 10.63 -15.65
CA GLU A 157 72.64 11.10 -16.80
C GLU A 157 73.61 12.24 -16.41
N ILE A 158 73.16 13.22 -15.62
CA ILE A 158 73.98 14.36 -15.17
C ILE A 158 75.10 13.90 -14.25
N ASP A 159 74.80 13.02 -13.30
CA ASP A 159 75.79 12.53 -12.35
C ASP A 159 76.90 11.74 -13.07
N ASN A 160 76.56 11.07 -14.18
CA ASN A 160 77.54 10.44 -15.07
C ASN A 160 78.38 11.48 -15.87
N LEU A 161 77.80 12.61 -16.30
CA LEU A 161 78.49 13.68 -17.02
C LEU A 161 79.48 14.48 -16.15
N LYS A 162 79.20 14.63 -14.85
CA LYS A 162 80.02 15.43 -13.93
C LYS A 162 81.44 14.89 -13.72
N HIS A 163 81.76 13.70 -14.22
CA HIS A 163 83.08 13.13 -14.02
C HIS A 163 84.16 13.54 -15.02
N THR A 164 83.83 14.22 -16.14
CA THR A 164 84.82 14.39 -17.23
C THR A 164 85.12 15.81 -17.73
N HIS A 165 84.26 16.83 -17.63
CA HIS A 165 84.50 18.07 -18.43
C HIS A 165 84.16 19.47 -17.88
N LEU A 166 83.56 19.65 -16.70
CA LEU A 166 82.93 20.95 -16.34
C LEU A 166 83.80 22.01 -15.64
N GLN A 167 85.04 21.71 -15.23
CA GLN A 167 85.79 22.62 -14.34
C GLN A 167 86.56 23.76 -15.03
N TYR A 168 86.59 23.89 -16.36
CA TYR A 168 87.51 24.81 -17.06
C TYR A 168 87.02 25.44 -18.39
N CYS A 169 85.72 25.72 -18.56
CA CYS A 169 85.24 26.31 -19.82
C CYS A 169 85.30 27.85 -19.87
N ASP A 170 85.94 28.39 -20.91
CA ASP A 170 85.85 29.80 -21.32
C ASP A 170 84.61 30.06 -22.23
N GLU A 171 84.25 31.33 -22.48
CA GLU A 171 83.07 31.72 -23.27
C GLU A 171 83.02 31.10 -24.69
N ASN A 172 84.16 30.80 -25.32
CA ASN A 172 84.18 30.15 -26.64
C ASN A 172 83.92 28.65 -26.55
N GLN A 173 84.25 28.02 -25.42
CA GLN A 173 83.97 26.59 -25.19
C GLN A 173 82.48 26.31 -24.98
N ILE A 174 81.71 27.31 -24.51
CA ILE A 174 80.25 27.21 -24.34
C ILE A 174 79.55 27.01 -25.69
N TYR A 175 79.99 27.68 -26.76
CA TYR A 175 79.40 27.50 -28.09
C TYR A 175 79.65 26.09 -28.64
N ASN A 176 80.86 25.54 -28.49
CA ASN A 176 81.17 24.16 -28.86
C ASN A 176 80.39 23.14 -28.01
N TRP A 177 80.09 23.48 -26.75
CA TRP A 177 79.25 22.69 -25.87
C TRP A 177 77.79 22.63 -26.31
N LEU A 178 77.25 23.73 -26.83
CA LEU A 178 75.88 23.77 -27.35
C LEU A 178 75.72 23.00 -28.68
N GLU A 179 76.81 22.77 -29.41
CA GLU A 179 76.83 21.86 -30.58
C GLU A 179 76.84 20.37 -30.17
N ASN A 180 77.13 20.05 -28.90
CA ASN A 180 77.01 18.69 -28.39
C ASN A 180 75.53 18.37 -28.14
N GLU A 181 74.98 17.50 -29.00
CA GLU A 181 73.58 17.05 -28.95
C GLU A 181 73.16 16.56 -27.56
N GLU A 182 74.03 15.87 -26.81
CA GLU A 182 73.71 15.38 -25.48
C GLU A 182 73.48 16.53 -24.47
N ILE A 183 74.31 17.57 -24.55
CA ILE A 183 74.23 18.76 -23.68
C ILE A 183 73.01 19.61 -24.07
N TYR A 184 72.74 19.76 -25.36
CA TYR A 184 71.55 20.44 -25.85
C TYR A 184 70.27 19.76 -25.35
N GLN A 185 70.18 18.42 -25.48
CA GLN A 185 69.04 17.67 -24.96
C GLN A 185 68.93 17.80 -23.44
N LEU A 186 70.05 17.83 -22.71
CA LEU A 186 70.04 18.02 -21.27
C LEU A 186 69.47 19.39 -20.86
N ILE A 187 69.90 20.47 -21.52
CA ILE A 187 69.38 21.83 -21.27
C ILE A 187 67.89 21.91 -21.60
N LYS A 188 67.47 21.34 -22.74
CA LYS A 188 66.06 21.29 -23.14
C LYS A 188 65.20 20.55 -22.12
N LYS A 189 65.67 19.39 -21.66
CA LYS A 189 65.00 18.63 -20.60
C LYS A 189 64.98 19.43 -19.29
N TYR A 190 66.07 20.10 -18.89
CA TYR A 190 66.11 20.97 -17.70
C TYR A 190 65.07 22.10 -17.77
N GLN A 191 64.95 22.76 -18.91
CA GLN A 191 63.95 23.82 -19.13
C GLN A 191 62.53 23.27 -18.98
N GLN A 192 62.24 22.08 -19.51
CA GLN A 192 60.96 21.40 -19.34
C GLN A 192 60.69 21.09 -17.86
N SER A 193 61.66 20.54 -17.14
CA SER A 193 61.58 20.26 -15.71
C SER A 193 61.33 21.51 -14.87
N SER A 194 62.04 22.60 -15.17
CA SER A 194 61.87 23.89 -14.49
C SER A 194 60.46 24.45 -14.70
N LEU A 195 59.94 24.37 -15.93
CA LEU A 195 58.56 24.75 -16.22
C LEU A 195 57.57 23.96 -15.37
N ILE A 196 57.79 22.65 -15.18
CA ILE A 196 56.87 21.79 -14.41
C ILE A 196 56.92 22.10 -12.91
N VAL A 197 58.13 22.28 -12.35
CA VAL A 197 58.31 22.65 -10.93
C VAL A 197 57.71 24.03 -10.63
N ASN A 198 57.87 24.97 -11.57
CA ASN A 198 57.33 26.31 -11.43
C ASN A 198 55.83 26.38 -11.80
N ASN A 199 55.32 25.40 -12.54
CA ASN A 199 53.90 25.30 -12.82
C ASN A 199 53.20 24.81 -11.56
N LYS A 200 52.25 25.61 -11.07
CA LYS A 200 51.49 25.38 -9.84
C LYS A 200 50.50 24.20 -9.95
N ASN A 201 50.73 23.23 -10.85
CA ASN A 201 49.87 22.07 -11.06
C ASN A 201 49.62 21.30 -9.76
N TYR A 202 50.63 21.18 -8.88
CA TYR A 202 50.46 20.55 -7.57
C TYR A 202 49.50 21.32 -6.64
N ILE A 203 49.60 22.66 -6.61
CA ILE A 203 48.69 23.52 -5.85
C ILE A 203 47.28 23.44 -6.44
N GLY A 204 47.17 23.33 -7.78
CA GLY A 204 45.91 23.08 -8.48
C GLY A 204 45.23 21.79 -8.00
N SER A 205 45.94 20.65 -8.05
CA SER A 205 45.40 19.35 -7.62
C SER A 205 44.99 19.34 -6.14
N LEU A 206 45.76 19.98 -5.25
CA LEU A 206 45.40 20.09 -3.82
C LEU A 206 44.13 20.90 -3.60
N ASN A 207 43.89 21.93 -4.40
CA ASN A 207 42.65 22.71 -4.30
C ASN A 207 41.45 21.92 -4.84
N ILE A 208 41.63 21.16 -5.93
CA ILE A 208 40.59 20.32 -6.54
C ILE A 208 40.14 19.20 -5.57
N LEU A 209 41.01 18.73 -4.67
CA LEU A 209 40.60 17.76 -3.62
C LEU A 209 39.45 18.29 -2.74
N LYS A 210 39.32 19.60 -2.58
CA LYS A 210 38.24 20.22 -1.79
C LYS A 210 36.91 20.24 -2.54
N GLU A 211 36.91 19.89 -3.83
CA GLU A 211 35.71 19.83 -4.68
C GLU A 211 34.99 18.49 -4.56
N TYR A 212 35.59 17.47 -3.93
CA TYR A 212 34.87 16.23 -3.62
C TYR A 212 33.68 16.53 -2.70
N ASN A 213 32.50 16.11 -3.15
CA ASN A 213 31.26 16.26 -2.41
C ASN A 213 30.85 14.91 -1.81
N ASN A 214 30.91 14.80 -0.49
CA ASN A 214 30.46 13.60 0.21
C ASN A 214 29.02 13.78 0.69
N GLN A 215 28.06 13.37 -0.15
CA GLN A 215 26.67 13.28 0.27
C GLN A 215 26.40 11.93 0.92
N SER A 216 26.06 11.95 2.21
CA SER A 216 25.54 10.78 2.93
C SER A 216 24.06 10.96 3.23
N ILE A 217 23.28 9.92 2.95
CA ILE A 217 21.85 9.87 3.30
C ILE A 217 21.72 8.97 4.52
N LEU A 218 21.26 9.57 5.62
CA LEU A 218 21.00 8.87 6.88
C LEU A 218 19.49 8.75 7.05
N PHE A 219 18.99 7.51 6.98
CA PHE A 219 17.64 7.19 7.43
C PHE A 219 17.71 6.88 8.93
N ASN A 220 17.13 7.76 9.76
CA ASN A 220 16.95 7.47 11.17
C ASN A 220 15.80 6.46 11.30
N ASN A 221 16.10 5.23 11.73
CA ASN A 221 15.11 4.21 12.05
C ASN A 221 14.37 4.54 13.35
#